data_AF-A0A2V5PCE0-F1
#
_entry.id   AF-A0A2V5PCE0-F1
#
_cell.length_a   1.000
_cell.length_b   1.000
_cell.length_c   1.000
_cell.angle_alpha   90.00
_cell.angle_beta   90.00
_cell.angle_gamma   90.00
#
_symmetry.space_group_name_H-M   'P 1'
#
loop_
_entity.id
_entity.type
_entity.pdbx_description
1 polymer ?
#
loop_
_entity_poly.entity_id
_entity_poly.type
_entity_poly.pdbx_seq_one_letter_code
_entity_poly.pdbx_strand_id
1 'polypeptide(L)'
;MALSFDPNEWTDLILRWTHVFAAIMWVGTTFYFTWLDGRFAELEEKSSGKAEPTPEKTVWMVHSGGFYVVEKQKTPTVMPGKLHWFRWEAAVTWLSGILLFILVLVTTEDSRISATAATIWSLVLLAAGWLVYDLLWSSRLFANEMIGGVVCYLLVVATTYGLFKFFATRAACLQLGAMFGTIMAANVWMRILPAQRRMVAALNQGQPPNLAEGRRAKTRSKHNTFIVFPVVFLMLSQHFPGTHHWLMVCFLVLLGWGAAKVIRRA
;
A
#
# COMPACT_ATOMS: atom_id res chain seq x y z
N MET A 1 24.94 35.02 14.16
CA MET A 1 24.89 33.56 13.94
C MET A 1 24.83 33.34 12.44
N ALA A 2 25.94 32.93 11.82
CA ALA A 2 25.94 32.61 10.39
C ALA A 2 25.24 31.25 10.21
N LEU A 3 24.27 31.17 9.30
CA LEU A 3 23.68 29.90 8.88
C LEU A 3 24.80 29.06 8.23
N SER A 4 25.28 28.02 8.91
CA SER A 4 26.15 27.02 8.28
C SER A 4 25.29 26.15 7.35
N PHE A 5 25.71 26.04 6.09
CA PHE A 5 25.12 25.10 5.15
C PHE A 5 25.81 23.75 5.29
N ASP A 6 25.13 22.76 5.88
CA ASP A 6 25.56 21.36 5.85
C ASP A 6 24.79 20.59 4.78
N PRO A 7 25.43 20.20 3.65
CA PRO A 7 24.78 19.45 2.59
C PRO A 7 24.09 18.15 3.05
N ASN A 8 24.58 17.50 4.10
CA ASN A 8 24.04 16.24 4.60
C ASN A 8 22.70 16.46 5.32
N GLU A 9 22.60 17.49 6.16
CA GLU A 9 21.36 17.86 6.86
C GLU A 9 20.26 18.24 5.85
N TRP A 10 20.62 19.02 4.84
CA TRP A 10 19.67 19.40 3.78
C TRP A 10 19.23 18.19 2.95
N THR A 11 20.13 17.25 2.67
CA THR A 11 19.80 16.01 1.94
C THR A 11 18.83 15.14 2.73
N ASP A 12 19.10 14.91 4.03
CA ASP A 12 18.21 14.15 4.91
C ASP A 12 16.82 14.82 5.00
N LEU A 13 16.79 16.14 5.18
CA LEU A 13 15.54 16.92 5.22
C LEU A 13 14.74 16.80 3.92
N ILE A 14 15.36 17.04 2.77
CA ILE A 14 14.68 17.01 1.47
C ILE A 14 14.14 15.61 1.18
N LEU A 15 14.91 14.56 1.45
CA LEU A 15 14.46 13.18 1.25
C LEU A 15 13.28 12.83 2.17
N ARG A 16 13.35 13.16 3.46
CA ARG A 16 12.25 12.94 4.42
C ARG A 16 11.00 13.71 4.02
N TRP A 17 11.15 14.98 3.69
CA TRP A 17 10.05 15.84 3.28
C TRP A 17 9.38 15.30 2.02
N THR A 18 10.17 14.97 1.00
CA THR A 18 9.67 14.34 -0.23
C THR A 18 8.91 13.05 0.06
N HIS A 19 9.48 12.17 0.90
CA HIS A 19 8.86 10.90 1.25
C HIS A 19 7.52 11.08 1.97
N VAL A 20 7.46 11.96 2.97
CA VAL A 20 6.24 12.22 3.74
C VAL A 20 5.14 12.80 2.83
N PHE A 21 5.47 13.78 1.99
CA PHE A 21 4.49 14.34 1.05
C PHE A 21 3.98 13.30 0.05
N ALA A 22 4.89 12.51 -0.53
CA ALA A 22 4.51 11.44 -1.45
C ALA A 22 3.63 10.39 -0.75
N ALA A 23 3.97 10.01 0.48
CA ALA A 23 3.20 9.08 1.29
C ALA A 23 1.81 9.61 1.61
N ILE A 24 1.66 10.89 1.96
CA ILE A 24 0.35 11.53 2.18
C ILE A 24 -0.51 11.44 0.92
N MET A 25 0.05 11.76 -0.26
CA MET A 25 -0.69 11.67 -1.52
C MET A 25 -1.09 10.23 -1.84
N TRP A 26 -0.20 9.26 -1.67
CA TRP A 26 -0.48 7.86 -2.01
C TRP A 26 -1.43 7.17 -1.02
N VAL A 27 -1.17 7.33 0.28
CA VAL A 27 -2.03 6.76 1.33
C VAL A 27 -3.39 7.47 1.34
N GLY A 28 -3.40 8.79 1.15
CA GLY A 28 -4.64 9.58 1.04
C GLY A 28 -5.51 9.13 -0.13
N THR A 29 -4.93 8.97 -1.33
CA THR A 29 -5.66 8.43 -2.50
C THR A 29 -6.15 7.00 -2.26
N THR A 30 -5.37 6.16 -1.56
CA THR A 30 -5.80 4.81 -1.18
C THR A 30 -7.05 4.84 -0.30
N PHE A 31 -7.10 5.72 0.71
CA PHE A 31 -8.28 5.87 1.56
C PHE A 31 -9.47 6.47 0.82
N TYR A 32 -9.24 7.48 -0.02
CA TYR A 32 -10.28 8.08 -0.83
C TYR A 32 -10.97 7.05 -1.75
N PHE A 33 -10.20 6.27 -2.50
CA PHE A 33 -10.78 5.22 -3.35
C PHE A 33 -11.39 4.07 -2.55
N THR A 34 -10.88 3.79 -1.36
CA THR A 34 -11.46 2.79 -0.47
C THR A 34 -12.87 3.20 -0.01
N TRP A 35 -13.02 4.44 0.45
CA TRP A 35 -14.31 5.02 0.82
C TRP A 35 -15.26 5.07 -0.38
N LEU A 36 -14.76 5.53 -1.54
CA LEU A 36 -15.55 5.63 -2.77
C LEU A 36 -16.07 4.24 -3.21
N ASP A 37 -15.23 3.21 -3.14
CA ASP A 37 -15.63 1.82 -3.42
C ASP A 37 -16.69 1.30 -2.45
N GLY A 38 -16.63 1.69 -1.17
CA GLY A 38 -17.65 1.38 -0.17
C GLY A 38 -18.99 2.01 -0.52
N ARG A 39 -19.00 3.31 -0.85
CA ARG A 39 -20.22 4.02 -1.26
C ARG A 39 -20.87 3.43 -2.51
N PHE A 40 -20.06 3.07 -3.52
CA PHE A 40 -20.61 2.39 -4.69
C PHE A 40 -21.16 1.00 -4.38
N ALA A 41 -20.57 0.25 -3.44
CA ALA A 41 -21.10 -1.04 -3.03
C ALA A 41 -22.46 -0.91 -2.33
N GLU A 42 -22.64 0.09 -1.46
CA GLU A 42 -23.93 0.39 -0.82
C GLU A 42 -25.01 0.77 -1.84
N LEU A 43 -24.65 1.56 -2.86
CA LEU A 43 -25.57 1.93 -3.95
C LEU A 43 -25.94 0.73 -4.83
N GLU A 44 -24.97 -0.14 -5.15
CA GLU A 44 -25.22 -1.40 -5.86
C GLU A 44 -26.19 -2.30 -5.07
N GLU A 45 -26.02 -2.43 -3.75
CA GLU A 45 -26.92 -3.22 -2.89
C GLU A 45 -28.34 -2.64 -2.86
N LYS A 46 -28.49 -1.33 -2.66
CA LYS A 46 -29.80 -0.65 -2.63
C LYS A 46 -30.55 -0.72 -3.97
N SER A 47 -29.83 -0.67 -5.09
CA SER A 47 -30.41 -0.78 -6.43
C SER A 47 -30.79 -2.21 -6.80
N SER A 48 -30.19 -3.23 -6.17
CA SER A 48 -30.48 -4.65 -6.42
C SER A 48 -31.90 -5.09 -6.01
N GLY A 49 -32.65 -4.25 -5.29
CA GLY A 49 -34.03 -4.50 -4.84
C GLY A 49 -35.12 -3.72 -5.57
N LYS A 50 -34.79 -2.88 -6.57
CA LYS A 50 -35.77 -2.08 -7.34
C LYS A 50 -35.62 -2.35 -8.84
N ALA A 51 -36.74 -2.62 -9.52
CA ALA A 51 -36.78 -3.08 -10.91
C ALA A 51 -36.59 -1.98 -11.99
N GLU A 52 -36.37 -0.73 -11.59
CA GLU A 52 -36.18 0.38 -12.54
C GLU A 52 -34.75 0.96 -12.48
N PRO A 53 -34.21 1.43 -13.62
CA PRO A 53 -32.92 2.08 -13.67
C PRO A 53 -33.02 3.47 -13.02
N THR A 54 -32.83 3.55 -11.71
CA THR A 54 -32.82 4.84 -11.00
C THR A 54 -31.48 5.59 -11.20
N PRO A 55 -31.46 6.93 -11.09
CA PRO A 55 -30.25 7.78 -11.14
C PRO A 55 -29.19 7.52 -10.04
N GLU A 56 -29.38 6.52 -9.18
CA GLU A 56 -28.66 6.31 -7.92
C GLU A 56 -27.44 5.37 -8.04
N LYS A 57 -26.64 5.52 -9.11
CA LYS A 57 -25.29 4.91 -9.21
C LYS A 57 -24.16 5.94 -9.20
N THR A 58 -24.47 7.14 -8.71
CA THR A 58 -23.55 8.27 -8.66
C THR A 58 -23.29 8.67 -7.21
N VAL A 59 -22.07 9.11 -6.93
CA VAL A 59 -21.66 9.67 -5.64
C VAL A 59 -21.54 11.18 -5.81
N TRP A 60 -22.28 11.93 -4.99
CA TRP A 60 -22.21 13.38 -4.93
C TRP A 60 -21.24 13.81 -3.83
N MET A 61 -20.36 14.75 -4.16
CA MET A 61 -19.35 15.29 -3.24
C MET A 61 -19.29 16.81 -3.33
N VAL A 62 -18.89 17.46 -2.24
CA VAL A 62 -18.65 18.90 -2.19
C VAL A 62 -17.22 19.17 -1.74
N HIS A 63 -16.50 20.01 -2.48
CA HIS A 63 -15.14 20.42 -2.12
C HIS A 63 -14.77 21.76 -2.78
N SER A 64 -13.95 22.58 -2.12
CA SER A 64 -13.45 23.87 -2.65
C SER A 64 -14.52 24.78 -3.28
N GLY A 65 -15.75 24.76 -2.72
CA GLY A 65 -16.88 25.56 -3.19
C GLY A 65 -17.67 24.98 -4.38
N GLY A 66 -17.32 23.78 -4.87
CA GLY A 66 -18.00 23.11 -5.99
C GLY A 66 -18.65 21.78 -5.61
N PHE A 67 -19.60 21.34 -6.43
CA PHE A 67 -20.23 20.03 -6.35
C PHE A 67 -19.72 19.11 -7.46
N TYR A 68 -19.43 17.86 -7.11
CA TYR A 68 -18.87 16.85 -8.00
C TYR A 68 -19.79 15.64 -8.04
N VAL A 69 -20.01 15.11 -9.24
CA VAL A 69 -20.71 13.84 -9.47
C VAL A 69 -19.69 12.84 -9.98
N VAL A 70 -19.55 11.72 -9.28
CA VAL A 70 -18.67 10.63 -9.70
C VAL A 70 -19.50 9.38 -9.94
N GLU A 71 -19.30 8.79 -11.11
CA GLU A 71 -19.91 7.52 -11.51
C GLU A 71 -18.81 6.47 -11.68
N LYS A 72 -19.09 5.24 -11.23
CA LYS A 72 -18.20 4.10 -11.45
C LYS A 72 -18.79 3.17 -12.50
N GLN A 73 -18.13 3.12 -13.66
CA GLN A 73 -18.51 2.26 -14.77
C GLN A 73 -17.62 1.01 -14.81
N LYS A 74 -18.22 -0.18 -14.85
CA LYS A 74 -17.50 -1.47 -15.02
C LYS A 74 -16.94 -1.61 -16.43
N THR A 75 -17.72 -1.14 -17.40
CA THR A 75 -17.33 -0.98 -18.80
C THR A 75 -17.68 0.47 -19.16
N PRO A 76 -16.69 1.31 -19.49
CA PRO A 76 -16.96 2.72 -19.76
C PRO A 76 -17.81 2.88 -21.02
N THR A 77 -18.83 3.73 -20.96
CA THR A 77 -19.72 4.01 -22.09
C THR A 77 -19.01 4.81 -23.18
N VAL A 78 -18.07 5.67 -22.76
CA VAL A 78 -17.20 6.45 -23.63
C VAL A 78 -15.77 6.29 -23.12
N MET A 79 -14.84 5.92 -24.01
CA MET A 79 -13.41 5.91 -23.67
C MET A 79 -12.84 7.32 -23.83
N PRO A 80 -12.49 8.03 -22.73
CA PRO A 80 -11.96 9.39 -22.82
C PRO A 80 -10.52 9.38 -23.37
N GLY A 81 -10.14 10.46 -24.05
CA GLY A 81 -8.80 10.56 -24.66
C GLY A 81 -7.63 10.60 -23.66
N LYS A 82 -7.84 11.07 -22.43
CA LYS A 82 -6.79 11.14 -21.39
C LYS A 82 -7.28 10.51 -20.09
N LEU A 83 -6.66 9.40 -19.70
CA LEU A 83 -6.86 8.73 -18.41
C LEU A 83 -5.77 9.17 -17.42
N HIS A 84 -6.16 9.50 -16.19
CA HIS A 84 -5.22 9.69 -15.10
C HIS A 84 -4.86 8.34 -14.45
N TRP A 85 -3.58 8.12 -14.20
CA TRP A 85 -3.06 6.87 -13.64
C TRP A 85 -2.33 7.17 -12.33
N PHE A 86 -2.88 6.70 -11.21
CA PHE A 86 -2.31 6.83 -9.86
C PHE A 86 -1.10 5.88 -9.68
N ARG A 87 0.01 6.22 -10.34
CA ARG A 87 1.24 5.41 -10.36
C ARG A 87 2.43 6.13 -9.75
N TRP A 88 2.46 7.45 -9.86
CA TRP A 88 3.61 8.26 -9.49
C TRP A 88 3.68 8.46 -7.98
N GLU A 89 2.53 8.57 -7.32
CA GLU A 89 2.41 8.66 -5.87
C GLU A 89 3.04 7.41 -5.22
N ALA A 90 2.74 6.22 -5.75
CA ALA A 90 3.33 4.97 -5.31
C ALA A 90 4.84 4.89 -5.60
N ALA A 91 5.26 5.25 -6.81
CA ALA A 91 6.67 5.19 -7.21
C ALA A 91 7.55 6.16 -6.41
N VAL A 92 7.13 7.42 -6.27
CA VAL A 92 7.89 8.44 -5.55
C VAL A 92 7.96 8.10 -4.07
N THR A 93 6.87 7.62 -3.46
CA THR A 93 6.89 7.17 -2.05
C THR A 93 7.87 6.02 -1.85
N TRP A 94 7.82 5.00 -2.73
CA TRP A 94 8.70 3.86 -2.61
C TRP A 94 10.17 4.22 -2.86
N LEU A 95 10.47 4.99 -3.91
CA LEU A 95 11.84 5.38 -4.25
C LEU A 95 12.46 6.24 -3.14
N SER A 96 11.76 7.29 -2.71
CA SER A 96 12.22 8.12 -1.58
C SER A 96 12.35 7.32 -0.29
N GLY A 97 11.45 6.37 -0.04
CA GLY A 97 11.47 5.51 1.15
C GLY A 97 12.67 4.56 1.15
N ILE A 98 13.00 3.95 0.01
CA ILE A 98 14.19 3.09 -0.11
C ILE A 98 15.48 3.91 0.06
N LEU A 99 15.55 5.11 -0.50
CA LEU A 99 16.71 5.99 -0.32
C LEU A 99 16.90 6.36 1.16
N LEU A 100 15.83 6.74 1.85
CA LEU A 100 15.86 7.00 3.30
C LEU A 100 16.20 5.75 4.10
N PHE A 101 15.68 4.59 3.70
CA PHE A 101 15.94 3.33 4.37
C PHE A 101 17.42 2.93 4.26
N ILE A 102 18.03 3.09 3.08
CA ILE A 102 19.47 2.90 2.88
C ILE A 102 20.28 3.90 3.72
N LEU A 103 19.89 5.18 3.72
CA LEU A 103 20.56 6.21 4.52
C LEU A 103 20.56 5.85 6.02
N VAL A 104 19.41 5.40 6.55
CA VAL A 104 19.28 5.00 7.96
C VAL A 104 20.09 3.74 8.25
N LEU A 105 20.08 2.73 7.37
CA LEU A 105 20.85 1.50 7.58
C LEU A 105 22.37 1.73 7.67
N VAL A 106 22.89 2.67 6.87
CA VAL A 106 24.33 2.98 6.85
C VAL A 106 24.75 3.86 8.04
N THR A 107 23.80 4.61 8.63
CA THR A 107 24.07 5.55 9.72
C THR A 107 23.75 5.00 11.12
N THR A 108 23.03 3.87 11.22
CA THR A 108 22.76 3.24 12.53
C THR A 108 23.94 2.43 13.04
N GLU A 109 24.54 2.84 14.15
CA GLU A 109 25.64 2.13 14.83
C GLU A 109 25.20 0.87 15.61
N ASP A 110 23.90 0.73 15.89
CA ASP A 110 23.35 -0.33 16.76
C ASP A 110 23.07 -1.67 16.05
N SER A 111 23.70 -1.98 14.92
CA SER A 111 23.45 -3.26 14.24
C SER A 111 24.20 -4.42 14.90
N ARG A 112 23.47 -5.48 15.30
CA ARG A 112 24.06 -6.75 15.84
C ARG A 112 24.90 -7.53 14.82
N ILE A 113 24.91 -7.08 13.57
CA ILE A 113 25.62 -7.63 12.41
C ILE A 113 26.35 -6.47 11.72
N SER A 114 27.33 -6.78 10.86
CA SER A 114 28.04 -5.72 10.12
C SER A 114 27.11 -4.94 9.19
N ALA A 115 27.41 -3.66 8.92
CA ALA A 115 26.61 -2.80 8.05
C ALA A 115 26.41 -3.39 6.64
N THR A 116 27.46 -4.01 6.08
CA THR A 116 27.37 -4.72 4.79
C THR A 116 26.41 -5.89 4.85
N ALA A 117 26.49 -6.73 5.90
CA ALA A 117 25.58 -7.85 6.07
C ALA A 117 24.14 -7.36 6.27
N ALA A 118 23.93 -6.32 7.09
CA ALA A 118 22.62 -5.72 7.30
C ALA A 118 22.01 -5.21 5.99
N THR A 119 22.81 -4.54 5.16
CA THR A 119 22.36 -4.03 3.85
C THR A 119 21.95 -5.17 2.92
N ILE A 120 22.81 -6.20 2.77
CA ILE A 120 22.52 -7.36 1.91
C ILE A 120 21.26 -8.07 2.39
N TRP A 121 21.17 -8.39 3.68
CA TRP A 121 20.00 -9.07 4.25
C TRP A 121 18.73 -8.24 4.09
N SER A 122 18.81 -6.92 4.25
CA SER A 122 17.68 -6.02 4.07
C SER A 122 17.16 -6.08 2.64
N LEU A 123 18.03 -5.97 1.63
CA LEU A 123 17.66 -6.07 0.22
C LEU A 123 17.08 -7.43 -0.14
N VAL A 124 17.69 -8.51 0.36
CA VAL A 124 17.18 -9.88 0.18
C VAL A 124 15.80 -10.02 0.77
N LEU A 125 15.56 -9.51 1.99
CA LEU A 125 14.27 -9.58 2.65
C LEU A 125 13.19 -8.76 1.93
N LEU A 126 13.53 -7.59 1.37
CA LEU A 126 12.60 -6.81 0.54
C LEU A 126 12.16 -7.60 -0.70
N ALA A 127 13.12 -8.18 -1.43
CA ALA A 127 12.85 -8.95 -2.64
C ALA A 127 12.10 -10.26 -2.34
N ALA A 128 12.58 -11.03 -1.36
CA ALA A 128 11.98 -12.29 -0.93
C ALA A 128 10.58 -12.07 -0.35
N GLY A 129 10.38 -11.02 0.45
CA GLY A 129 9.08 -10.68 1.02
C GLY A 129 8.03 -10.44 -0.05
N TRP A 130 8.37 -9.68 -1.10
CA TRP A 130 7.47 -9.51 -2.25
C TRP A 130 7.26 -10.81 -3.02
N LEU A 131 8.32 -11.55 -3.34
CA LEU A 131 8.22 -12.78 -4.13
C LEU A 131 7.35 -13.83 -3.43
N VAL A 132 7.57 -14.09 -2.15
CA VAL A 132 6.78 -15.04 -1.35
C VAL A 132 5.32 -14.61 -1.31
N TYR A 133 5.04 -13.34 -1.02
CA TYR A 133 3.69 -12.81 -1.03
C TYR A 133 3.02 -12.92 -2.42
N ASP A 134 3.75 -12.60 -3.48
CA ASP A 134 3.20 -12.58 -4.83
C ASP A 134 2.90 -13.99 -5.34
N LEU A 135 3.78 -14.96 -5.08
CA LEU A 135 3.58 -16.38 -5.39
C LEU A 135 2.40 -16.97 -4.60
N LEU A 136 2.31 -16.67 -3.30
CA LEU A 136 1.20 -17.09 -2.45
C LEU A 136 -0.14 -16.71 -3.09
N TRP A 137 -0.33 -15.43 -3.37
CA TRP A 137 -1.59 -14.90 -3.92
C TRP A 137 -1.76 -15.08 -5.43
N SER A 138 -0.75 -15.59 -6.14
CA SER A 138 -0.87 -16.00 -7.55
C SER A 138 -1.19 -17.49 -7.70
N SER A 139 -0.97 -18.28 -6.65
CA SER A 139 -1.30 -19.70 -6.65
C SER A 139 -2.80 -19.95 -6.42
N ARG A 140 -3.31 -21.09 -6.93
CA ARG A 140 -4.69 -21.53 -6.67
C ARG A 140 -4.90 -22.00 -5.22
N LEU A 141 -3.82 -22.32 -4.50
CA LEU A 141 -3.86 -22.84 -3.14
C LEU A 141 -4.48 -21.83 -2.14
N PHE A 142 -4.31 -20.54 -2.40
CA PHE A 142 -4.83 -19.46 -1.57
C PHE A 142 -6.03 -18.75 -2.21
N ALA A 143 -6.84 -19.49 -2.99
CA ALA A 143 -8.12 -18.99 -3.50
C ALA A 143 -9.09 -18.62 -2.36
N ASN A 144 -8.97 -19.30 -1.21
CA ASN A 144 -9.69 -18.91 0.01
C ASN A 144 -8.96 -17.76 0.71
N GLU A 145 -9.58 -16.58 0.69
CA GLU A 145 -9.00 -15.37 1.28
C GLU A 145 -8.71 -15.49 2.79
N MET A 146 -9.50 -16.27 3.54
CA MET A 146 -9.29 -16.44 4.98
C MET A 146 -8.01 -17.24 5.23
N ILE A 147 -7.83 -18.36 4.52
CA ILE A 147 -6.62 -19.19 4.63
C ILE A 147 -5.40 -18.37 4.19
N GLY A 148 -5.49 -17.66 3.06
CA GLY A 148 -4.43 -16.76 2.61
C GLY A 148 -4.08 -15.68 3.64
N GLY A 149 -5.10 -15.07 4.26
CA GLY A 149 -4.91 -14.07 5.31
C GLY A 149 -4.22 -14.62 6.56
N VAL A 150 -4.64 -15.80 7.04
CA VAL A 150 -4.00 -16.48 8.18
C VAL A 150 -2.55 -16.82 7.89
N VAL A 151 -2.26 -17.40 6.72
CA VAL A 151 -0.88 -17.72 6.33
C VAL A 151 -0.03 -16.47 6.20
N CYS A 152 -0.54 -15.40 5.59
CA CYS A 152 0.15 -14.11 5.57
C CYS A 152 0.43 -13.57 6.97
N TYR A 153 -0.51 -13.70 7.91
CA TYR A 153 -0.30 -13.28 9.29
C TYR A 153 0.82 -14.08 9.96
N LEU A 154 0.81 -15.40 9.83
CA LEU A 154 1.86 -16.26 10.37
C LEU A 154 3.24 -15.94 9.78
N LEU A 155 3.31 -15.66 8.47
CA LEU A 155 4.53 -15.20 7.82
C LEU A 155 5.01 -13.84 8.37
N VAL A 156 4.09 -12.91 8.64
CA VAL A 156 4.42 -11.62 9.27
C VAL A 156 4.96 -11.84 10.69
N VAL A 157 4.34 -12.70 11.49
CA VAL A 157 4.80 -13.02 12.85
C VAL A 157 6.20 -13.64 12.81
N ALA A 158 6.41 -14.64 11.96
CA ALA A 158 7.72 -15.30 11.81
C ALA A 158 8.80 -14.32 11.34
N THR A 159 8.48 -13.47 10.36
CA THR A 159 9.39 -12.44 9.85
C THR A 159 9.72 -11.42 10.94
N THR A 160 8.71 -10.93 11.67
CA THR A 160 8.89 -9.95 12.76
C THR A 160 9.76 -10.52 13.85
N TYR A 161 9.50 -11.76 14.29
CA TYR A 161 10.35 -12.44 15.27
C TYR A 161 11.80 -12.57 14.79
N GLY A 162 12.02 -13.00 13.53
CA GLY A 162 13.34 -13.09 12.93
C GLY A 162 14.06 -11.74 12.89
N LEU A 163 13.38 -10.68 12.44
CA LEU A 163 13.93 -9.32 12.38
C LEU A 163 14.39 -8.84 13.76
N PHE A 164 13.57 -9.02 14.80
CA PHE A 164 13.93 -8.60 16.16
C PHE A 164 15.03 -9.45 16.80
N LYS A 165 15.30 -10.65 16.27
CA LYS A 165 16.42 -11.48 16.71
C LYS A 165 17.76 -10.98 16.14
N PHE A 166 17.77 -10.57 14.87
CA PHE A 166 19.01 -10.26 14.13
C PHE A 166 19.30 -8.77 13.95
N PHE A 167 18.27 -7.91 13.95
CA PHE A 167 18.40 -6.46 13.82
C PHE A 167 18.18 -5.77 15.15
N ALA A 168 18.75 -4.57 15.31
CA ALA A 168 18.32 -3.66 16.36
C ALA A 168 16.84 -3.36 16.21
N THR A 169 16.18 -3.09 17.33
CA THR A 169 14.73 -2.99 17.41
C THR A 169 14.14 -1.91 16.50
N ARG A 170 14.83 -0.76 16.41
CA ARG A 170 14.48 0.33 15.49
C ARG A 170 14.59 -0.11 14.03
N ALA A 171 15.71 -0.74 13.67
CA ALA A 171 15.96 -1.24 12.32
C ALA A 171 14.98 -2.35 11.93
N ALA A 172 14.60 -3.22 12.88
CA ALA A 172 13.59 -4.26 12.67
C ALA A 172 12.22 -3.68 12.31
N CYS A 173 11.75 -2.64 13.02
CA CYS A 173 10.52 -1.94 12.68
C CYS A 173 10.57 -1.28 11.30
N LEU A 174 11.67 -0.58 10.99
CA LEU A 174 11.86 0.06 9.68
C LEU A 174 11.92 -0.95 8.54
N GLN A 175 12.66 -2.05 8.72
CA GLN A 175 12.76 -3.13 7.74
C GLN A 175 11.39 -3.76 7.48
N LEU A 176 10.61 -4.05 8.53
CA LEU A 176 9.26 -4.61 8.35
C LEU A 176 8.34 -3.64 7.60
N GLY A 177 8.38 -2.36 7.95
CA GLY A 177 7.60 -1.34 7.24
C GLY A 177 8.05 -1.13 5.79
N ALA A 178 9.36 -1.21 5.52
CA ALA A 178 9.91 -1.14 4.17
C ALA A 178 9.51 -2.35 3.32
N MET A 179 9.46 -3.56 3.91
CA MET A 179 8.95 -4.77 3.25
C MET A 179 7.48 -4.60 2.85
N PHE A 180 6.65 -4.11 3.76
CA PHE A 180 5.25 -3.83 3.48
C PHE A 180 5.06 -2.73 2.42
N GLY A 181 5.78 -1.62 2.51
CA GLY A 181 5.76 -0.57 1.49
C GLY A 181 6.21 -1.08 0.12
N THR A 182 7.20 -1.97 0.07
CA THR A 182 7.67 -2.62 -1.17
C THR A 182 6.62 -3.55 -1.75
N ILE A 183 5.98 -4.38 -0.94
CA ILE A 183 4.85 -5.21 -1.36
C ILE A 183 3.73 -4.34 -1.96
N MET A 184 3.40 -3.23 -1.30
CA MET A 184 2.36 -2.31 -1.77
C MET A 184 2.71 -1.65 -3.10
N ALA A 185 3.94 -1.18 -3.25
CA ALA A 185 4.40 -0.54 -4.48
C ALA A 185 4.45 -1.54 -5.64
N ALA A 186 4.95 -2.75 -5.38
CA ALA A 186 4.99 -3.81 -6.37
C ALA A 186 3.59 -4.31 -6.76
N ASN A 187 2.61 -4.33 -5.83
CA ASN A 187 1.20 -4.58 -6.17
C ASN A 187 0.71 -3.58 -7.24
N VAL A 188 1.03 -2.29 -7.09
CA VAL A 188 0.66 -1.25 -8.06
C VAL A 188 1.33 -1.50 -9.41
N TRP A 189 2.65 -1.60 -9.42
CA TRP A 189 3.43 -1.61 -10.67
C TRP A 189 3.43 -2.94 -11.42
N MET A 190 3.38 -4.06 -10.71
CA MET A 190 3.53 -5.40 -11.30
C MET A 190 2.19 -6.11 -11.51
N ARG A 191 1.14 -5.76 -10.75
CA ARG A 191 -0.16 -6.47 -10.80
C ARG A 191 -1.33 -5.58 -11.20
N ILE A 192 -1.45 -4.38 -10.66
CA ILE A 192 -2.60 -3.49 -10.90
C ILE A 192 -2.46 -2.76 -12.24
N LEU A 193 -1.38 -2.00 -12.45
CA LEU A 193 -1.19 -1.21 -13.66
C LEU A 193 -1.17 -2.06 -14.94
N PRO A 194 -0.48 -3.23 -15.00
CA PRO A 194 -0.51 -4.07 -16.20
C PRO A 194 -1.91 -4.60 -16.53
N ALA A 195 -2.69 -4.98 -15.52
CA ALA A 195 -4.08 -5.41 -15.70
C ALA A 195 -4.95 -4.28 -16.23
N GLN A 196 -4.86 -3.09 -15.62
CA GLN A 196 -5.61 -1.91 -16.09
C GLN A 196 -5.23 -1.51 -17.53
N ARG A 197 -3.95 -1.58 -17.90
CA ARG A 197 -3.50 -1.32 -19.28
C ARG A 197 -4.10 -2.30 -20.28
N ARG A 198 -4.15 -3.60 -19.94
CA ARG A 198 -4.79 -4.61 -20.81
C ARG A 198 -6.29 -4.39 -20.94
N MET A 199 -6.98 -4.01 -19.86
CA MET A 199 -8.40 -3.66 -19.90
C MET A 199 -8.66 -2.46 -20.82
N VAL A 200 -7.86 -1.39 -20.70
CA VAL A 200 -7.94 -0.21 -21.58
C VAL A 200 -7.63 -0.56 -23.03
N ALA A 201 -6.62 -1.41 -23.28
CA ALA A 201 -6.28 -1.84 -24.63
C ALA A 201 -7.41 -2.64 -25.30
N ALA A 202 -8.08 -3.54 -24.56
CA ALA A 202 -9.24 -4.27 -25.06
C ALA A 202 -10.39 -3.32 -25.44
N LEU A 203 -10.71 -2.37 -24.56
CA LEU A 203 -11.76 -1.36 -24.81
C LEU A 203 -11.46 -0.50 -26.04
N ASN A 204 -10.21 -0.08 -26.23
CA ASN A 204 -9.78 0.66 -27.42
C ASN A 204 -9.91 -0.14 -28.72
N GLN A 205 -9.93 -1.48 -28.63
CA GLN A 205 -10.16 -2.38 -29.76
C GLN A 205 -11.64 -2.75 -29.95
N GLY A 206 -12.56 -2.13 -29.18
CA GLY A 206 -13.98 -2.48 -29.19
C GLY A 206 -14.28 -3.86 -28.56
N GLN A 207 -13.31 -4.45 -27.85
CA GLN A 207 -13.44 -5.74 -27.19
C GLN A 207 -13.85 -5.55 -25.72
N PRO A 208 -14.69 -6.44 -25.15
CA PRO A 208 -15.02 -6.37 -23.74
C PRO A 208 -13.77 -6.62 -22.87
N PRO A 209 -13.56 -5.85 -21.79
CA PRO A 209 -12.39 -6.03 -20.92
C PRO A 209 -12.53 -7.31 -20.09
N ASN A 210 -11.40 -7.98 -19.83
CA ASN A 210 -11.40 -9.17 -18.99
C ASN A 210 -11.65 -8.83 -17.52
N LEU A 211 -12.88 -9.02 -17.07
CA LEU A 211 -13.32 -8.73 -15.69
C LEU A 211 -12.56 -9.53 -14.62
N ALA A 212 -12.01 -10.71 -14.97
CA ALA A 212 -11.20 -11.49 -14.04
C ALA A 212 -9.85 -10.82 -13.76
N GLU A 213 -9.30 -10.04 -14.70
CA GLU A 213 -8.11 -9.20 -14.44
C GLU A 213 -8.44 -8.07 -13.48
N GLY A 214 -9.56 -7.38 -13.71
CA GLY A 214 -10.04 -6.31 -12.83
C GLY A 214 -10.26 -6.80 -11.39
N ARG A 215 -10.86 -7.99 -11.21
CA ARG A 215 -11.03 -8.60 -9.88
C ARG A 215 -9.68 -8.90 -9.21
N ARG A 216 -8.72 -9.47 -9.93
CA ARG A 216 -7.37 -9.76 -9.39
C ARG A 216 -6.63 -8.47 -9.00
N ALA A 217 -6.71 -7.43 -9.82
CA ALA A 217 -6.15 -6.12 -9.51
C ALA A 217 -6.81 -5.53 -8.25
N LYS A 218 -8.15 -5.60 -8.15
CA LYS A 218 -8.90 -5.16 -6.96
C LYS A 218 -8.46 -5.90 -5.70
N THR A 219 -8.18 -7.22 -5.77
CA THR A 219 -7.63 -7.97 -4.64
C THR A 219 -6.26 -7.46 -4.20
N ARG A 220 -5.38 -7.03 -5.13
CA ARG A 220 -4.10 -6.42 -4.73
C ARG A 220 -4.28 -5.04 -4.10
N SER A 221 -5.18 -4.21 -4.62
CA SER A 221 -5.57 -2.95 -3.97
C SER A 221 -6.16 -3.18 -2.57
N LYS A 222 -6.98 -4.24 -2.43
CA LYS A 222 -7.55 -4.70 -1.16
C LYS A 222 -6.45 -4.92 -0.12
N HIS A 223 -5.41 -5.65 -0.49
CA HIS A 223 -4.29 -5.95 0.41
C HIS A 223 -3.54 -4.68 0.79
N ASN A 224 -3.30 -3.76 -0.16
CA ASN A 224 -2.67 -2.48 0.14
C ASN A 224 -3.40 -1.73 1.25
N THR A 225 -4.74 -1.64 1.22
CA THR A 225 -5.53 -1.00 2.29
C THR A 225 -5.28 -1.63 3.67
N PHE A 226 -5.16 -2.96 3.75
CA PHE A 226 -4.87 -3.64 5.02
C PHE A 226 -3.43 -3.44 5.49
N ILE A 227 -2.49 -3.25 4.56
CA ILE A 227 -1.06 -3.06 4.86
C ILE A 227 -0.75 -1.61 5.26
N VAL A 228 -1.49 -0.61 4.75
CA VAL A 228 -1.29 0.83 5.03
C VAL A 228 -1.19 1.12 6.53
N PHE A 229 -2.13 0.62 7.34
CA PHE A 229 -2.15 0.89 8.78
C PHE A 229 -0.88 0.40 9.50
N PRO A 230 -0.51 -0.89 9.36
CA PRO A 230 0.77 -1.37 9.85
C PRO A 230 1.97 -0.54 9.37
N VAL A 231 2.04 -0.17 8.08
CA VAL A 231 3.17 0.60 7.52
C VAL A 231 3.29 1.96 8.20
N VAL A 232 2.20 2.72 8.28
CA VAL A 232 2.20 4.05 8.89
C VAL A 232 2.64 3.95 10.36
N PHE A 233 2.11 2.97 11.09
CA PHE A 233 2.54 2.74 12.47
C PHE A 233 4.03 2.42 12.57
N LEU A 234 4.54 1.49 11.76
CA LEU A 234 5.94 1.07 11.78
C LEU A 234 6.89 2.22 11.45
N MET A 235 6.52 3.10 10.52
CA MET A 235 7.30 4.28 10.16
C MET A 235 7.30 5.33 11.28
N LEU A 236 6.17 5.54 11.95
CA LEU A 236 6.05 6.45 13.09
C LEU A 236 6.63 5.89 14.38
N SER A 237 6.85 4.58 14.47
CA SER A 237 7.30 3.90 15.69
C SER A 237 8.62 4.47 16.24
N GLN A 238 9.44 5.13 15.42
CA GLN A 238 10.67 5.78 15.87
C GLN A 238 10.43 6.87 16.94
N HIS A 239 9.24 7.45 16.96
CA HIS A 239 8.83 8.41 17.99
C HIS A 239 8.33 7.74 19.29
N PHE A 240 8.19 6.41 19.30
CA PHE A 240 7.67 5.64 20.43
C PHE A 240 8.55 4.42 20.74
N PRO A 241 9.79 4.60 21.23
CA PRO A 241 10.71 3.48 21.48
C PRO A 241 10.17 2.39 22.41
N GLY A 242 9.29 2.74 23.35
CA GLY A 242 8.63 1.78 24.25
C GLY A 242 7.70 0.78 23.57
N THR A 243 7.37 0.99 22.28
CA THR A 243 6.51 0.07 21.50
C THR A 243 7.31 -0.99 20.74
N HIS A 244 8.64 -0.95 20.82
CA HIS A 244 9.54 -1.80 20.05
C HIS A 244 9.68 -3.18 20.70
N HIS A 245 8.60 -3.96 20.71
CA HIS A 245 8.62 -5.37 21.08
C HIS A 245 7.91 -6.18 20.00
N TRP A 246 8.49 -7.31 19.58
CA TRP A 246 7.98 -8.07 18.42
C TRP A 246 6.51 -8.50 18.60
N LEU A 247 6.09 -8.88 19.81
CA LEU A 247 4.68 -9.17 20.13
C LEU A 247 3.79 -7.93 19.97
N MET A 248 4.25 -6.77 20.42
CA MET A 248 3.51 -5.52 20.29
C MET A 248 3.32 -5.16 18.82
N VAL A 249 4.38 -5.28 18.01
CA VAL A 249 4.29 -5.09 16.56
C VAL A 249 3.29 -6.05 15.93
N CYS A 250 3.33 -7.34 16.26
CA CYS A 250 2.39 -8.34 15.74
C CYS A 250 0.93 -8.04 16.14
N PHE A 251 0.71 -7.56 17.37
CA PHE A 251 -0.60 -7.13 17.84
C PHE A 251 -1.09 -5.89 17.09
N LEU A 252 -0.23 -4.88 16.90
CA LEU A 252 -0.58 -3.65 16.20
C LEU A 252 -0.85 -3.87 14.71
N VAL A 253 -0.19 -4.87 14.09
CA VAL A 253 -0.54 -5.32 12.74
C VAL A 253 -1.99 -5.82 12.71
N LEU A 254 -2.41 -6.67 13.65
CA LEU A 254 -3.79 -7.16 13.74
C LEU A 254 -4.79 -6.01 13.99
N LEU A 255 -4.44 -5.09 14.90
CA LEU A 255 -5.26 -3.92 15.18
C LEU A 255 -5.43 -3.07 13.92
N GLY A 256 -4.34 -2.83 13.19
CA GLY A 256 -4.36 -2.12 11.91
C GLY A 256 -5.23 -2.82 10.86
N TRP A 257 -5.23 -4.15 10.81
CA TRP A 257 -6.13 -4.90 9.94
C TRP A 257 -7.59 -4.78 10.37
N GLY A 258 -7.88 -4.76 11.68
CA GLY A 258 -9.19 -4.45 12.23
C GLY A 258 -9.68 -3.07 11.79
N ALA A 259 -8.84 -2.05 11.94
CA ALA A 259 -9.13 -0.68 11.51
C ALA A 259 -9.41 -0.59 10.00
N ALA A 260 -8.58 -1.23 9.17
CA ALA A 260 -8.80 -1.32 7.73
C ALA A 260 -10.15 -1.98 7.38
N LYS A 261 -10.57 -3.00 8.12
CA LYS A 261 -11.87 -3.67 7.92
C LYS A 261 -13.05 -2.74 8.23
N VAL A 262 -12.92 -1.89 9.25
CA VAL A 262 -13.96 -0.91 9.63
C VAL A 262 -14.09 0.17 8.55
N ILE A 263 -12.99 0.78 8.14
CA ILE A 263 -12.99 1.88 7.15
C ILE A 263 -13.56 1.44 5.81
N ARG A 264 -13.35 0.18 5.45
CA ARG A 264 -13.87 -0.38 4.20
C ARG A 264 -15.36 -0.64 4.17
N ARG A 265 -15.99 -0.61 5.34
CA ARG A 265 -17.44 -0.74 5.52
C ARG A 265 -18.10 0.62 5.79
N ALA A 266 -17.30 1.66 6.02
CA ALA A 266 -17.73 3.04 6.20
C ALA A 266 -17.68 3.81 4.88
#